data_AF-A0A9X3MZN3-F1
#
_entry.id   AF-A0A9X3MZN3-F1
#
_cell.length_a   1.000
_cell.length_b   1.000
_cell.length_c   1.000
_cell.angle_alpha   90.00
_cell.angle_beta   90.00
_cell.angle_gamma   90.00
#
_symmetry.space_group_name_H-M   'P 1'
#
loop_
_entity.id
_entity.type
_entity.pdbx_description
1 polymer ?
#
loop_
_entity_poly.entity_id
_entity_poly.type
_entity_poly.pdbx_seq_one_letter_code
_entity_poly.pdbx_strand_id
1 'polypeptide(L)' 'MSTRHMIRPTWRVLWGCAADDPYSAWFNAEHRCGEALQAWRDAQGASARATAYLAYCFAIDVEERAAAQLARAVAAPLAA' A
#
# COMPACT_ATOMS: atom_id res chain seq x y z
N MET A 1 -13.54 -7.71 -32.92
CA MET A 1 -13.85 -6.37 -32.37
C MET A 1 -14.10 -6.52 -30.88
N SER A 2 -13.03 -6.38 -30.10
CA SER A 2 -12.81 -5.33 -29.07
C SER A 2 -13.65 -5.50 -27.78
N THR A 3 -13.00 -6.19 -26.85
CA THR A 3 -13.29 -6.38 -25.43
C THR A 3 -13.42 -5.04 -24.68
N ARG A 4 -14.56 -4.81 -24.04
CA ARG A 4 -14.71 -3.79 -22.98
C ARG A 4 -15.22 -4.46 -21.71
N HIS A 5 -14.35 -5.20 -21.05
CA HIS A 5 -14.53 -5.44 -19.62
C HIS A 5 -14.08 -4.18 -18.90
N MET A 6 -15.06 -3.40 -18.45
CA MET A 6 -14.87 -2.31 -17.50
C MET A 6 -14.20 -2.87 -16.25
N ILE A 7 -12.90 -2.65 -16.13
CA ILE A 7 -12.17 -2.84 -14.88
C ILE A 7 -12.67 -1.72 -13.96
N ARG A 8 -13.66 -2.05 -13.12
CA ARG A 8 -14.02 -1.20 -11.99
C ARG A 8 -12.82 -1.16 -11.04
N PRO A 9 -12.31 0.02 -10.65
CA PRO A 9 -11.22 0.11 -9.69
C PRO A 9 -11.76 -0.24 -8.30
N THR A 10 -11.71 -1.51 -7.94
CA THR A 10 -12.07 -2.05 -6.61
C THR A 10 -10.97 -1.81 -5.57
N TRP A 11 -10.18 -0.75 -5.70
CA TRP A 11 -9.08 -0.43 -4.77
C TRP A 11 -9.57 -0.09 -3.34
N ARG A 12 -10.85 0.27 -3.19
CA ARG A 12 -11.42 0.71 -1.91
C ARG A 12 -11.68 -0.41 -0.89
N VAL A 13 -11.71 -1.67 -1.30
CA VAL A 13 -12.21 -2.76 -0.42
C VAL A 13 -11.09 -3.65 0.15
N LEU A 14 -9.87 -3.58 -0.37
CA LEU A 14 -8.79 -4.49 0.06
C LEU A 14 -7.79 -3.85 1.05
N TRP A 15 -7.92 -2.57 1.38
CA TRP A 15 -6.99 -1.92 2.32
C TRP A 15 -7.22 -2.25 3.80
N GLY A 16 -8.29 -2.98 4.14
CA GLY A 16 -8.70 -3.27 5.51
C GLY A 16 -8.45 -4.69 6.01
N CYS A 17 -7.42 -5.41 5.56
CA CYS A 17 -6.98 -6.58 6.33
C CYS A 17 -6.29 -6.05 7.59
N ALA A 18 -7.01 -6.01 8.70
CA ALA A 18 -6.44 -5.79 10.02
C ALA A 18 -5.45 -6.93 10.27
N ALA A 19 -4.17 -6.63 10.26
CA ALA A 19 -3.17 -7.58 10.70
C ALA A 19 -3.25 -7.71 12.24
N ASP A 20 -3.14 -8.93 12.74
CA ASP A 20 -3.28 -9.22 14.18
C ASP A 20 -2.11 -8.66 15.01
N ASP A 21 -0.98 -8.32 14.37
CA ASP A 21 0.21 -7.77 15.04
C ASP A 21 0.88 -6.65 14.23
N PRO A 22 1.64 -5.75 14.90
CA PRO A 22 2.30 -4.61 14.24
C PRO A 22 3.33 -4.98 13.17
N TYR A 23 3.99 -6.14 13.28
CA TYR A 23 4.95 -6.58 12.27
C TYR A 23 4.22 -6.99 10.99
N SER A 24 3.17 -7.81 11.11
CA SER A 24 2.34 -8.20 9.98
C SER A 24 1.65 -7.00 9.33
N ALA A 25 1.26 -5.98 10.12
CA ALA A 25 0.69 -4.74 9.59
C ALA A 25 1.70 -3.98 8.71
N TRP A 26 2.93 -3.82 9.19
CA TRP A 26 4.00 -3.19 8.43
C TRP A 26 4.39 -4.01 7.19
N PHE A 27 4.59 -5.33 7.32
CA PHE A 27 4.96 -6.21 6.22
C PHE A 27 3.93 -6.17 5.07
N ASN A 28 2.65 -6.20 5.40
CA ASN A 28 1.59 -6.08 4.40
C ASN A 28 1.56 -4.69 3.74
N ALA A 29 1.88 -3.64 4.48
CA ALA A 29 1.95 -2.29 3.95
C ALA A 29 3.16 -2.10 3.01
N GLU A 30 4.34 -2.61 3.39
CA GLU A 30 5.56 -2.62 2.57
C GLU A 30 5.33 -3.37 1.26
N HIS A 31 4.77 -4.57 1.31
CA HIS A 31 4.47 -5.36 0.11
C HIS A 31 3.54 -4.59 -0.85
N ARG A 32 2.50 -3.96 -0.33
CA ARG A 32 1.55 -3.15 -1.13
C ARG A 32 2.18 -1.88 -1.68
N CYS A 33 3.09 -1.26 -0.95
CA CYS A 33 3.89 -0.13 -1.43
C CYS A 33 4.73 -0.57 -2.63
N GLY A 34 5.36 -1.74 -2.56
CA GLY A 34 6.07 -2.37 -3.67
C GLY A 34 5.18 -2.63 -4.89
N GLU A 35 3.99 -3.19 -4.69
CA GLU A 35 3.01 -3.39 -5.77
C GLU A 35 2.57 -2.07 -6.42
N ALA A 36 2.34 -1.02 -5.61
CA ALA A 36 1.95 0.30 -6.11
C ALA A 36 3.08 0.98 -6.90
N LEU A 37 4.33 0.85 -6.43
CA LEU A 37 5.52 1.31 -7.16
C LEU A 37 5.65 0.59 -8.51
N GLN A 38 5.45 -0.73 -8.52
CA GLN A 38 5.47 -1.54 -9.72
C GLN A 38 4.38 -1.10 -10.71
N ALA A 39 3.16 -0.88 -10.22
CA ALA A 39 2.04 -0.40 -11.03
C ALA A 39 2.33 1.00 -11.61
N TRP A 40 2.96 1.90 -10.84
CA TRP A 40 3.38 3.20 -11.34
C TRP A 40 4.44 3.07 -12.43
N ARG A 41 5.43 2.19 -12.25
CA ARG A 41 6.46 1.89 -13.24
C ARG A 41 5.85 1.46 -14.56
N ASP A 42 4.90 0.53 -14.52
CA ASP A 42 4.34 -0.14 -15.69
C ASP A 42 3.18 0.63 -16.35
N ALA A 43 2.65 1.67 -15.68
CA ALA A 43 1.53 2.46 -16.20
C ALA A 43 1.89 3.16 -17.52
N GLN A 44 1.09 2.89 -18.55
CA GLN A 44 1.21 3.50 -19.87
C GLN A 44 0.22 4.65 -20.04
N GLY A 45 0.72 5.79 -20.53
CA GLY A 45 -0.05 7.00 -20.74
C GLY A 45 -0.04 7.95 -19.54
N ALA A 46 -0.07 9.25 -19.83
CA ALA A 46 0.14 10.30 -18.82
C ALA A 46 -0.90 10.26 -17.67
N SER A 47 -2.17 10.07 -18.00
CA SER A 47 -3.26 10.02 -17.00
C SER A 47 -3.17 8.79 -16.08
N ALA A 48 -2.90 7.61 -16.66
CA ALA A 48 -2.72 6.39 -15.88
C ALA A 48 -1.48 6.48 -14.98
N ARG A 49 -0.38 7.05 -15.48
CA ARG A 49 0.85 7.24 -14.72
C ARG A 49 0.67 8.22 -13.56
N ALA A 50 -0.08 9.31 -13.75
CA ALA A 50 -0.41 10.25 -12.68
C ALA A 50 -1.29 9.60 -11.60
N THR A 51 -2.28 8.80 -12.01
CA THR A 51 -3.15 8.06 -11.07
C THR A 51 -2.35 7.04 -10.26
N ALA A 52 -1.48 6.27 -10.91
CA ALA A 52 -0.64 5.28 -10.25
C ALA A 52 0.39 5.92 -9.31
N TYR A 53 0.93 7.09 -9.66
CA TYR A 53 1.79 7.87 -8.77
C TYR A 53 1.07 8.27 -7.48
N LEU A 54 -0.15 8.78 -7.56
CA LEU A 54 -0.94 9.14 -6.37
C LEU A 54 -1.25 7.92 -5.50
N ALA A 55 -1.55 6.77 -6.12
CA ALA A 55 -1.75 5.50 -5.40
C ALA A 55 -0.47 5.04 -4.68
N TYR A 56 0.69 5.18 -5.33
CA TYR A 56 1.99 4.91 -4.72
C TYR A 56 2.27 5.82 -3.53
N CYS A 57 2.06 7.14 -3.65
CA CYS A 57 2.21 8.07 -2.54
C CYS A 57 1.32 7.70 -1.34
N PHE A 58 0.06 7.33 -1.60
CA PHE A 58 -0.83 6.86 -0.53
C PHE A 58 -0.30 5.58 0.13
N ALA A 59 0.27 4.65 -0.64
CA ALA A 59 0.83 3.42 -0.10
C ALA A 59 2.05 3.69 0.80
N ILE A 60 2.91 4.66 0.43
CA ILE A 60 4.01 5.14 1.30
C ILE A 60 3.46 5.65 2.63
N ASP A 61 2.46 6.53 2.61
CA ASP A 61 1.88 7.10 3.83
C ASP A 61 1.34 6.01 4.78
N VAL A 62 0.77 4.94 4.22
CA VAL A 62 0.28 3.79 5.00
C VAL A 62 1.44 2.98 5.57
N GLU A 63 2.46 2.70 4.77
CA GLU A 63 3.66 1.98 5.20
C GLU A 63 4.38 2.72 6.33
N GLU A 64 4.61 4.03 6.19
CA GLU A 64 5.28 4.85 7.21
C GLU A 64 4.53 4.84 8.55
N ARG A 65 3.20 4.89 8.50
CA ARG A 65 2.37 4.80 9.72
C ARG A 65 2.48 3.42 10.37
N ALA A 66 2.49 2.36 9.58
CA ALA A 66 2.65 1.00 10.09
C ALA A 66 4.06 0.79 10.67
N ALA A 67 5.10 1.30 10.00
CA ALA A 67 6.48 1.29 10.49
C ALA A 67 6.60 2.05 11.83
N ALA A 68 5.95 3.20 11.95
CA ALA A 68 5.93 3.96 13.21
C ALA A 68 5.20 3.20 14.34
N GLN A 69 4.14 2.45 14.03
CA GLN A 69 3.47 1.58 15.00
C GLN A 69 4.38 0.42 15.42
N LEU A 70 5.03 -0.24 14.47
CA LEU A 70 6.01 -1.29 14.75
C LEU A 70 7.17 -0.79 15.61
N ALA A 71 7.73 0.38 15.30
CA ALA A 71 8.81 0.99 16.08
C ALA A 71 8.39 1.24 17.53
N ARG A 72 7.16 1.72 17.77
CA ARG A 72 6.62 1.89 19.13
C ARG A 72 6.47 0.55 19.86
N ALA A 73 5.95 -0.48 19.18
CA ALA A 73 5.77 -1.80 19.76
C ALA A 73 7.12 -2.46 20.13
N VAL A 74 8.14 -2.29 19.29
CA VAL A 74 9.50 -2.82 19.51
C VAL A 74 10.30 -2.00 20.52
N ALA A 75 10.01 -0.72 20.71
CA ALA A 75 10.67 0.12 21.72
C ALA A 75 10.10 -0.08 23.15
N ALA A 76 8.88 -0.59 23.27
CA ALA A 76 8.23 -0.87 24.56
C ALA A 76 8.93 -1.88 25.52
N PRO A 77 9.81 -2.84 25.11
CA PRO A 77 10.33 -3.86 26.02
C PRO A 77 11.56 -3.49 26.86
N LEU A 78 12.10 -2.25 26.80
CA LEU A 78 13.32 -1.90 27.55
C LEU A 78 13.07 -1.13 28.87
N ALA A 79 11.81 -0.96 29.29
CA ALA A 79 11.44 -0.13 30.44
C ALA A 79 10.75 -0.90 31.59
N ALA A 80 10.93 -2.23 31.67
CA ALA A 80 10.39 -3.07 32.74
C ALA A 80 11.50 -3.78 33.51
#